data_AF-A0A7X8WLN6-F1
#
_entry.id   AF-A0A7X8WLN6-F1
#
_cell.length_a   1.000
_cell.length_b   1.000
_cell.length_c   1.000
_cell.angle_alpha   90.00
_cell.angle_beta   90.00
_cell.angle_gamma   90.00
#
_symmetry.space_group_name_H-M   'P 1'
#
loop_
_entity.id
_entity.type
_entity.pdbx_description
1 polymer ?
#
loop_
_entity_poly.entity_id
_entity_poly.type
_entity_poly.pdbx_seq_one_letter_code
_entity_poly.pdbx_strand_id
1 'polypeptide(L)'
;MIIKQLSVFLEDKIGRLTEMTKILADNDINISAFNIAEAADYGIARFIVDDPKLALKVLKENRFSVNITDVVGMVVPHDPGALYKALQILSANNITIDYMYAFAIENAASVIIRSSSNDDVIRVLQENKLSLLKVSDIYKI
;
A
#
# COMPACT_ATOMS: atom_id res chain seq x y z
N MET A 1 1.73 9.01 8.76
CA MET A 1 2.69 8.79 7.66
C MET A 1 2.84 7.31 7.37
N ILE A 2 2.95 6.46 8.40
CA ILE A 2 2.85 5.00 8.24
C ILE A 2 1.41 4.60 7.96
N ILE A 3 1.20 3.90 6.84
CA ILE A 3 -0.06 3.31 6.42
C ILE A 3 0.03 1.79 6.66
N LYS A 4 -1.07 1.17 7.08
CA LYS A 4 -1.18 -0.26 7.33
C LYS A 4 -1.74 -0.92 6.08
N GLN A 5 -0.94 -1.75 5.44
CA GLN A 5 -1.32 -2.57 4.30
C GLN A 5 -1.69 -3.97 4.76
N LEU A 6 -2.82 -4.49 4.29
CA LEU A 6 -3.13 -5.92 4.40
C LEU A 6 -2.39 -6.66 3.31
N SER A 7 -1.64 -7.70 3.68
CA SER A 7 -1.03 -8.64 2.75
C SER A 7 -1.76 -9.97 2.91
N VAL A 8 -2.58 -10.32 1.92
CA VAL A 8 -3.44 -11.51 1.92
C VAL A 8 -2.87 -12.53 0.94
N PHE A 9 -2.60 -13.74 1.44
CA PHE A 9 -2.24 -14.85 0.58
C PHE A 9 -3.47 -15.32 -0.20
N LEU A 10 -3.35 -15.35 -1.52
CA LEU A 10 -4.37 -15.88 -2.43
C LEU A 10 -3.89 -17.22 -2.98
N GLU A 11 -4.59 -18.27 -2.60
CA GLU A 11 -4.51 -19.56 -3.28
C GLU A 11 -4.98 -19.39 -4.72
N ASP A 12 -4.40 -20.17 -5.66
CA ASP A 12 -4.85 -20.24 -7.05
C ASP A 12 -6.20 -20.98 -7.15
N LYS A 13 -7.25 -20.30 -6.67
CA LYS A 13 -8.63 -20.77 -6.67
C LYS A 13 -9.53 -19.69 -7.24
N ILE A 14 -10.30 -20.08 -8.24
CA ILE A 14 -11.32 -19.23 -8.88
C ILE A 14 -12.26 -18.68 -7.80
N GLY A 15 -12.46 -17.35 -7.81
CA GLY A 15 -13.40 -16.67 -6.93
C GLY A 15 -12.86 -16.26 -5.55
N ARG A 16 -11.62 -16.63 -5.17
CA ARG A 16 -11.08 -16.28 -3.85
C ARG A 16 -10.97 -14.76 -3.61
N LEU A 17 -10.61 -14.01 -4.66
CA LEU A 17 -10.60 -12.55 -4.63
C LEU A 17 -12.02 -11.96 -4.50
N THR A 18 -13.01 -12.57 -5.16
CA THR A 18 -14.42 -12.18 -5.07
C THR A 18 -14.97 -12.39 -3.66
N GLU A 19 -14.66 -13.52 -3.03
CA GLU A 19 -15.05 -13.82 -1.65
C GLU A 19 -14.45 -12.81 -0.67
N MET A 20 -13.16 -12.51 -0.82
CA MET A 20 -12.46 -11.53 0.02
C MET A 20 -13.08 -10.15 -0.08
N THR A 21 -13.31 -9.66 -1.32
CA THR A 21 -13.89 -8.33 -1.54
C THR A 21 -15.34 -8.25 -1.07
N LYS A 22 -16.10 -9.34 -1.16
CA LYS A 22 -17.43 -9.44 -0.55
C LYS A 22 -17.37 -9.31 0.98
N ILE A 23 -16.44 -9.99 1.66
CA ILE A 23 -16.30 -9.89 3.12
C ILE A 23 -15.98 -8.45 3.55
N LEU A 24 -15.10 -7.76 2.82
CA LEU A 24 -14.79 -6.35 3.09
C LEU A 24 -16.04 -5.47 2.90
N ALA A 25 -16.77 -5.65 1.79
CA ALA A 25 -17.98 -4.90 1.50
C ALA A 25 -19.10 -5.14 2.52
N ASP A 26 -19.34 -6.39 2.94
CA ASP A 26 -20.35 -6.77 3.93
C ASP A 26 -20.07 -6.16 5.32
N ASN A 27 -18.83 -5.72 5.58
CA ASN A 27 -18.40 -5.06 6.82
C ASN A 27 -18.20 -3.54 6.65
N ASP A 28 -18.67 -2.94 5.55
CA ASP A 28 -18.51 -1.51 5.24
C ASP A 28 -17.03 -1.05 5.23
N ILE A 29 -16.14 -1.87 4.68
CA ILE A 29 -14.71 -1.55 4.56
C ILE A 29 -14.42 -1.16 3.11
N ASN A 30 -14.04 0.09 2.90
CA ASN A 30 -13.69 0.58 1.57
C ASN A 30 -12.22 0.28 1.22
N ILE A 31 -11.97 -0.04 -0.05
CA ILE A 31 -10.62 -0.27 -0.57
C ILE A 31 -10.13 1.03 -1.21
N SER A 32 -9.03 1.57 -0.69
CA SER A 32 -8.40 2.80 -1.21
C SER A 32 -7.38 2.52 -2.30
N ALA A 33 -6.64 1.41 -2.18
CA ALA A 33 -5.69 0.96 -3.19
C ALA A 33 -5.46 -0.55 -3.06
N PHE A 34 -5.09 -1.19 -4.15
CA PHE A 34 -4.63 -2.58 -4.12
C PHE A 34 -3.57 -2.88 -5.18
N ASN A 35 -2.82 -3.95 -4.94
CA ASN A 35 -1.88 -4.55 -5.88
C ASN A 35 -1.92 -6.08 -5.69
N ILE A 36 -1.79 -6.86 -6.76
CA ILE A 36 -1.59 -8.30 -6.67
C ILE A 36 -0.16 -8.57 -7.11
N ALA A 37 0.66 -9.06 -6.18
CA ALA A 37 1.99 -9.54 -6.47
C ALA A 37 1.89 -11.03 -6.80
N GLU A 38 2.20 -11.40 -8.03
CA GLU A 38 2.21 -12.78 -8.50
C GLU A 38 3.48 -13.52 -8.05
N ALA A 39 3.31 -14.76 -7.64
CA ALA A 39 4.35 -15.77 -7.55
C ALA A 39 3.90 -17.01 -8.35
N ALA A 40 4.82 -17.95 -8.63
CA ALA A 40 4.56 -19.07 -9.53
C ALA A 40 3.28 -19.88 -9.19
N ASP A 41 3.02 -20.11 -7.90
CA ASP A 41 1.95 -21.00 -7.43
C ASP A 41 0.88 -20.28 -6.57
N TYR A 42 1.04 -18.97 -6.34
CA TYR A 42 0.13 -18.19 -5.48
C TYR A 42 0.26 -16.69 -5.72
N GLY A 43 -0.76 -15.93 -5.34
CA GLY A 43 -0.72 -14.47 -5.32
C GLY A 43 -0.62 -13.93 -3.91
N ILE A 44 -0.04 -12.73 -3.75
CA ILE A 44 -0.20 -11.91 -2.55
C ILE A 44 -0.96 -10.66 -2.95
N ALA A 45 -2.20 -10.56 -2.48
CA ALA A 45 -2.99 -9.36 -2.68
C ALA A 45 -2.77 -8.38 -1.52
N ARG A 46 -2.28 -7.20 -1.89
CA ARG A 46 -1.91 -6.11 -1.00
C ARG A 46 -3.00 -5.06 -1.06
N PHE A 47 -3.66 -4.78 0.06
CA PHE A 47 -4.75 -3.79 0.13
C PHE A 47 -4.42 -2.68 1.12
N ILE A 48 -4.77 -1.47 0.72
CA ILE A 48 -4.93 -0.33 1.61
C ILE A 48 -6.44 -0.11 1.76
N VAL A 49 -6.91 -0.20 3.00
CA VAL A 49 -8.33 -0.04 3.35
C VAL A 49 -8.50 1.06 4.39
N ASP A 50 -9.73 1.51 4.55
CA ASP A 50 -10.10 2.58 5.49
C ASP A 50 -10.13 2.12 6.96
N ASP A 51 -10.42 0.85 7.24
CA ASP A 51 -10.27 0.21 8.56
C ASP A 51 -9.43 -1.08 8.50
N PRO A 52 -8.09 -0.97 8.59
CA PRO A 52 -7.20 -2.13 8.50
C PRO A 52 -7.32 -3.08 9.71
N LYS A 53 -7.79 -2.59 10.87
CA LYS A 53 -7.93 -3.43 12.07
C LYS A 53 -9.15 -4.33 11.93
N LEU A 54 -10.28 -3.76 11.53
CA LEU A 54 -11.50 -4.54 11.28
C LEU A 54 -11.28 -5.51 10.13
N ALA A 55 -10.67 -5.05 9.03
CA ALA A 55 -10.37 -5.90 7.89
C ALA A 55 -9.50 -7.11 8.25
N LEU A 56 -8.42 -6.91 9.02
CA LEU A 56 -7.59 -8.01 9.52
C LEU A 56 -8.40 -9.02 10.32
N LYS A 57 -9.29 -8.55 11.19
CA LYS A 57 -10.14 -9.41 12.04
C LYS A 57 -11.10 -10.24 11.18
N VAL A 58 -11.92 -9.60 10.34
CA VAL A 58 -12.98 -10.28 9.58
C VAL A 58 -12.40 -11.24 8.53
N LEU A 59 -11.25 -10.91 7.93
CA LEU A 59 -10.56 -11.81 7.02
C LEU A 59 -10.01 -13.04 7.74
N LYS A 60 -9.43 -12.90 8.94
CA LYS A 60 -8.99 -14.04 9.75
C LYS A 60 -10.15 -14.95 10.17
N GLU A 61 -11.27 -14.36 10.59
CA GLU A 61 -12.50 -15.11 10.94
C GLU A 61 -13.02 -15.92 9.74
N ASN A 62 -12.85 -15.42 8.53
CA ASN A 62 -13.18 -16.10 7.27
C ASN A 62 -12.01 -16.91 6.67
N ARG A 63 -11.04 -17.32 7.49
CA ARG A 63 -9.94 -18.23 7.14
C ARG A 63 -9.02 -17.72 6.02
N PHE A 64 -8.92 -16.40 5.83
CA PHE A 64 -7.86 -15.84 5.01
C PHE A 64 -6.56 -15.77 5.80
N SER A 65 -5.45 -16.14 5.16
CA SER A 65 -4.11 -15.88 5.68
C SER A 65 -3.75 -14.44 5.35
N VAL A 66 -3.84 -13.56 6.36
CA VAL A 66 -3.65 -12.13 6.22
C VAL A 66 -2.73 -11.58 7.31
N ASN A 67 -1.80 -10.72 6.90
CA ASN A 67 -0.89 -9.99 7.77
C ASN A 67 -0.96 -8.49 7.52
N ILE A 68 -0.53 -7.70 8.49
CA ILE A 68 -0.34 -6.25 8.33
C ILE A 68 1.13 -5.97 8.01
N THR A 69 1.36 -5.09 7.05
CA THR A 69 2.68 -4.58 6.70
C THR A 69 2.64 -3.07 6.71
N ASP A 70 3.65 -2.46 7.31
CA ASP A 70 3.78 -1.01 7.34
C ASP A 70 4.37 -0.53 6.01
N VAL A 71 3.74 0.50 5.44
CA VAL A 71 4.16 1.13 4.18
C VAL A 71 4.09 2.66 4.31
N VAL A 72 4.74 3.36 3.39
CA VAL A 72 4.76 4.82 3.33
C VAL A 72 4.09 5.27 2.04
N GLY A 73 3.20 6.27 2.13
CA GLY A 73 2.58 6.89 0.98
C GLY A 73 3.26 8.21 0.60
N MET A 74 3.53 8.40 -0.68
CA MET A 74 4.14 9.59 -1.28
C MET A 74 3.26 10.08 -2.43
N VAL A 75 3.23 11.39 -2.66
CA VAL A 75 2.62 12.00 -3.84
C VAL A 75 3.70 12.68 -4.67
N VAL A 76 3.72 12.40 -5.97
CA VAL A 76 4.60 13.06 -6.93
C VAL A 76 3.78 13.72 -8.05
N PRO A 77 4.30 14.77 -8.71
CA PRO A 77 3.67 15.30 -9.92
C PRO A 77 3.48 14.22 -10.99
N HIS A 78 2.40 14.28 -11.77
CA HIS A 78 2.20 13.38 -12.90
C HIS A 78 2.94 13.87 -14.16
N ASP A 79 4.25 14.04 -14.02
CA ASP A 79 5.13 14.49 -15.10
C ASP A 79 6.29 13.51 -15.35
N PRO A 80 6.81 13.41 -16.58
CA PRO A 80 8.01 12.62 -16.87
C PRO A 80 9.17 12.98 -15.91
N GLY A 81 9.74 11.95 -15.29
CA GLY A 81 10.88 12.09 -14.38
C GLY A 81 10.53 12.55 -12.96
N ALA A 82 9.26 12.81 -12.63
CA ALA A 82 8.86 13.17 -11.27
C ALA A 82 9.20 12.08 -10.24
N LEU A 83 8.85 10.82 -10.55
CA LEU A 83 9.22 9.69 -9.70
C LEU A 83 10.75 9.49 -9.65
N TYR A 84 11.45 9.66 -10.77
CA TYR A 84 12.92 9.57 -10.81
C TYR A 84 13.58 10.52 -9.81
N LYS A 85 13.13 11.79 -9.74
CA LYS A 85 13.66 12.76 -8.77
C LYS A 85 13.47 12.29 -7.33
N ALA A 86 12.30 11.75 -7.00
CA ALA A 86 12.03 11.21 -5.67
C ALA A 86 12.93 9.99 -5.35
N LEU A 87 13.05 9.06 -6.29
CA LEU A 87 13.89 7.86 -6.12
C LEU A 87 15.38 8.19 -6.04
N GLN A 88 15.84 9.20 -6.79
CA GLN A 88 17.22 9.67 -6.74
C GLN A 88 17.58 10.14 -5.33
N ILE A 89 16.69 10.90 -4.67
CA ILE A 89 16.88 11.37 -3.29
C ILE A 89 16.97 10.19 -2.32
N LEU A 90 16.06 9.21 -2.43
CA LEU A 90 16.09 8.01 -1.59
C LEU A 90 17.39 7.22 -1.78
N SER A 91 17.80 6.99 -3.03
CA SER A 91 19.03 6.27 -3.34
C SER A 91 20.30 6.99 -2.86
N ALA A 92 20.36 8.33 -2.96
CA ALA A 92 21.48 9.13 -2.48
C ALA A 92 21.63 9.08 -0.94
N ASN A 93 20.56 8.71 -0.24
CA ASN A 93 20.53 8.48 1.20
C ASN A 93 20.62 7.00 1.58
N ASN A 94 21.01 6.12 0.65
CA ASN A 94 21.15 4.68 0.85
C ASN A 94 19.86 3.97 1.30
N ILE A 95 18.69 4.45 0.85
CA ILE A 95 17.41 3.80 1.14
C ILE A 95 17.07 2.79 0.05
N THR A 96 16.91 1.53 0.45
CA THR A 96 16.45 0.44 -0.42
C THR A 96 14.92 0.36 -0.44
N ILE A 97 14.33 0.11 -1.61
CA ILE A 97 12.89 -0.12 -1.76
C ILE A 97 12.66 -1.61 -2.03
N ASP A 98 11.84 -2.26 -1.19
CA ASP A 98 11.51 -3.68 -1.33
C ASP A 98 10.48 -3.87 -2.44
N TYR A 99 9.44 -3.03 -2.43
CA TYR A 99 8.45 -2.94 -3.50
C TYR A 99 7.74 -1.60 -3.45
N MET A 100 7.11 -1.26 -4.57
CA MET A 100 6.26 -0.10 -4.68
C MET A 100 5.15 -0.33 -5.70
N TYR A 101 4.07 0.43 -5.58
CA TYR A 101 3.01 0.49 -6.58
C TYR A 101 2.43 1.91 -6.58
N ALA A 102 1.93 2.33 -7.73
CA ALA A 102 1.45 3.69 -7.92
C ALA A 102 0.31 3.75 -8.92
N PHE A 103 -0.50 4.79 -8.80
CA PHE A 103 -1.50 5.15 -9.79
C PHE A 103 -1.59 6.68 -9.90
N ALA A 104 -1.84 7.16 -11.12
CA ALA A 104 -1.93 8.59 -11.40
C ALA A 104 -3.40 9.02 -11.55
N ILE A 105 -3.74 10.16 -10.95
CA ILE A 105 -5.03 10.82 -11.10
C ILE A 105 -4.74 12.29 -11.40
N GLU A 106 -5.25 12.75 -12.55
CA GLU A 106 -5.06 14.11 -13.04
C GLU A 106 -3.58 14.52 -13.06
N ASN A 107 -3.17 15.47 -12.22
CA ASN A 107 -1.84 16.08 -12.22
C ASN A 107 -0.90 15.48 -11.16
N ALA A 108 -1.29 14.38 -10.50
CA ALA A 108 -0.50 13.76 -9.45
C ALA A 108 -0.53 12.23 -9.53
N ALA A 109 0.51 11.59 -8.98
CA ALA A 109 0.57 10.16 -8.78
C ALA A 109 0.79 9.83 -7.31
N SER A 110 -0.08 8.96 -6.78
CA SER A 110 0.03 8.40 -5.44
C SER A 110 0.87 7.14 -5.51
N VAL A 111 1.90 7.08 -4.67
CA VAL A 111 2.92 6.03 -4.65
C VAL A 111 2.94 5.41 -3.26
N ILE A 112 2.79 4.10 -3.17
CA ILE A 112 3.00 3.35 -1.93
C ILE A 112 4.37 2.68 -2.00
N ILE A 113 5.14 2.83 -0.93
CA ILE A 113 6.52 2.34 -0.80
C ILE A 113 6.60 1.43 0.42
N ARG A 114 7.21 0.26 0.23
CA ARG A 114 7.73 -0.56 1.32
C ARG A 114 9.25 -0.55 1.26
N SER A 115 9.88 -0.29 2.40
CA SER A 115 11.33 -0.36 2.60
C SER A 115 11.65 -1.10 3.91
N SER A 116 12.85 -1.66 4.03
CA SER A 116 13.35 -2.19 5.30
C SER A 116 13.28 -1.17 6.44
N SER A 117 13.47 0.12 6.16
CA SER A 117 13.33 1.23 7.11
C SER A 117 12.34 2.29 6.60
N ASN A 118 11.06 2.14 6.97
CA ASN A 118 10.04 3.13 6.61
C ASN A 118 10.23 4.48 7.31
N ASP A 119 10.84 4.48 8.50
CA ASP A 119 11.12 5.72 9.24
C ASP A 119 12.19 6.56 8.51
N ASP A 120 13.20 5.92 7.93
CA ASP A 120 14.19 6.61 7.08
C ASP A 120 13.57 7.15 5.80
N VAL A 121 12.66 6.39 5.17
CA VAL A 121 11.88 6.88 4.02
C VAL A 121 11.14 8.16 4.39
N ILE A 122 10.39 8.15 5.50
CA ILE A 122 9.64 9.32 5.95
C ILE A 122 10.58 10.49 6.21
N ARG A 123 11.66 10.26 6.98
CA ARG A 123 12.63 11.30 7.36
C ARG A 123 13.23 11.96 6.12
N VAL A 124 13.77 11.17 5.20
CA VAL A 124 14.44 11.68 3.98
C VAL A 124 13.45 12.42 3.08
N LEU A 125 12.23 11.91 2.91
CA LEU A 125 11.21 12.59 2.10
C LEU A 125 10.79 13.93 2.74
N GLN A 126 10.66 13.99 4.06
CA GLN A 126 10.34 15.22 4.79
C GLN A 126 11.47 16.26 4.72
N GLU A 127 12.73 15.85 4.95
CA GLU A 127 13.91 16.71 4.85
C GLU A 127 14.02 17.35 3.46
N ASN A 128 13.62 16.62 2.42
CA ASN A 128 13.64 17.08 1.03
C ASN A 128 12.30 17.69 0.56
N LYS A 129 11.35 17.93 1.48
CA LYS A 129 10.06 18.58 1.24
C LYS A 129 9.19 17.88 0.18
N LEU A 130 9.29 16.55 0.06
CA LEU A 130 8.38 15.77 -0.78
C LEU A 130 7.03 15.59 -0.07
N SER A 131 5.97 15.54 -0.87
CA SER A 131 4.63 15.34 -0.36
C SER A 131 4.42 13.89 0.04
N LEU A 132 3.99 13.69 1.28
CA LEU A 132 3.67 12.38 1.83
C LEU A 132 2.16 12.29 2.11
N LEU A 133 1.58 11.12 1.87
CA LEU A 133 0.19 10.86 2.20
C LEU A 133 0.00 10.78 3.72
N LYS A 134 -1.07 11.41 4.21
CA LYS A 134 -1.47 11.27 5.60
C LYS A 134 -2.44 10.11 5.72
N VAL A 135 -2.41 9.49 6.88
CA VAL A 135 -3.31 8.40 7.21
C VAL A 135 -4.77 8.86 7.23
N SER A 136 -5.01 10.13 7.61
CA SER A 136 -6.32 10.78 7.56
C SER A 136 -6.91 10.92 6.16
N ASP A 137 -6.07 10.83 5.11
CA ASP A 137 -6.53 10.91 3.73
C ASP A 137 -7.10 9.56 3.26
N ILE A 138 -6.96 8.50 4.07
CA ILE A 138 -7.25 7.10 3.73
C ILE A 138 -8.24 6.49 4.73
N TYR A 139 -8.03 6.68 6.04
CA TYR A 139 -8.81 6.01 7.07
C TYR A 139 -10.11 6.75 7.39
N LYS A 140 -11.15 5.99 7.76
CA LYS A 140 -12.33 6.53 8.43
C LYS A 140 -11.90 6.96 9.84
N ILE A 141 -11.60 8.26 10.03
CA ILE A 141 -11.26 8.86 11.33
C ILE A 141 -12.36 9.83 11.73
#